data_AF-A0A957JXC5-F1
#
_entry.id   AF-A0A957JXC5-F1
#
_cell.length_a   1.000
_cell.length_b   1.000
_cell.length_c   1.000
_cell.angle_alpha   90.00
_cell.angle_beta   90.00
_cell.angle_gamma   90.00
#
_symmetry.space_group_name_H-M   'P 1'
#
loop_
_entity.id
_entity.type
_entity.pdbx_description
1 polymer ?
#
loop_
_entity_poly.entity_id
_entity_poly.type
_entity_poly.pdbx_seq_one_letter_code
_entity_poly.pdbx_strand_id
1 'polypeptide(L)' 'QKTLESRWVKVGDRILPILLNLATEGRTWRDLDVAHSQVTAVTQTIAELAPPLYEWMQGQLEMAVSQGWLKPG' A
#
# COMPACT_ATOMS: atom_id res chain seq x y z
N GLN A 1 12.66 -4.61 -13.57
CA GLN A 1 12.03 -5.85 -14.09
C GLN A 1 11.66 -5.60 -15.54
N LYS A 2 11.88 -6.59 -16.42
CA LYS A 2 11.76 -6.38 -17.87
C LYS A 2 10.50 -6.99 -18.49
N THR A 3 9.95 -8.08 -17.94
CA THR A 3 8.76 -8.75 -18.49
C THR A 3 7.47 -8.28 -17.82
N LEU A 4 6.34 -8.48 -18.50
CA LEU A 4 5.01 -8.13 -17.98
C LEU A 4 4.68 -8.96 -16.73
N GLU A 5 4.97 -10.25 -16.74
CA GLU A 5 4.73 -11.20 -15.63
C GLU A 5 5.50 -10.76 -14.38
N SER A 6 6.78 -10.40 -14.55
CA SER A 6 7.62 -9.93 -13.44
C SER A 6 7.01 -8.68 -12.78
N ARG A 7 6.45 -7.76 -13.59
CA ARG A 7 5.81 -6.54 -13.07
C ARG A 7 4.54 -6.85 -12.29
N TRP A 8 3.73 -7.82 -12.74
CA TRP A 8 2.54 -8.27 -12.00
C TRP A 8 2.89 -8.97 -10.69
N VAL A 9 3.94 -9.80 -10.65
CA VAL A 9 4.46 -10.37 -9.39
C VAL A 9 4.81 -9.24 -8.41
N LYS A 10 5.47 -8.17 -8.88
CA LYS A 10 5.79 -7.02 -8.04
C LYS A 10 4.58 -6.26 -7.52
N VAL A 11 3.48 -6.21 -8.28
CA VAL A 11 2.21 -5.64 -7.79
C VAL A 11 1.70 -6.50 -6.62
N GLY A 12 1.73 -7.83 -6.78
CA GLY A 12 1.40 -8.79 -5.73
C GLY A 12 2.24 -8.58 -4.46
N ASP A 13 3.55 -8.53 -4.59
CA ASP A 13 4.48 -8.34 -3.47
C ASP A 13 4.20 -7.05 -2.67
N ARG A 14 3.69 -6.01 -3.34
CA ARG A 14 3.41 -4.71 -2.71
C ARG A 14 2.02 -4.61 -2.11
N ILE A 15 1.03 -5.31 -2.65
CA ILE A 15 -0.33 -5.26 -2.10
C ILE A 15 -0.48 -6.17 -0.87
N LEU A 16 0.20 -7.32 -0.83
CA LEU A 16 0.17 -8.24 0.31
C LEU A 16 0.43 -7.59 1.68
N PRO A 17 1.51 -6.80 1.88
CA PRO A 17 1.74 -6.14 3.17
C PRO A 17 0.69 -5.07 3.50
N ILE A 18 0.06 -4.47 2.50
CA ILE A 18 -1.04 -3.51 2.71
C ILE A 18 -2.27 -4.24 3.21
N LEU A 19 -2.67 -5.33 2.54
CA LEU A 19 -3.81 -6.15 2.97
C LEU A 19 -3.60 -6.69 4.40
N LEU A 20 -2.39 -7.15 4.71
CA LEU A 20 -2.07 -7.63 6.06
C LEU A 20 -2.21 -6.52 7.12
N ASN A 21 -1.70 -5.32 6.84
CA ASN A 21 -1.84 -4.20 7.77
C ASN A 21 -3.30 -3.78 7.91
N LEU A 22 -4.08 -3.69 6.83
CA LEU A 22 -5.51 -3.40 6.90
C LEU A 22 -6.27 -4.43 7.74
N ALA A 23 -5.99 -5.72 7.55
CA ALA A 23 -6.61 -6.82 8.31
C ALA A 23 -6.20 -6.86 9.79
N THR A 24 -5.14 -6.14 10.17
CA THR A 24 -4.59 -6.12 11.52
C THR A 24 -4.60 -4.73 12.15
N GLU A 25 -5.44 -3.83 11.63
CA GLU A 25 -5.61 -2.46 12.14
C GLU A 25 -4.26 -1.72 12.24
N GLY A 26 -3.47 -1.85 11.18
CA GLY A 26 -2.16 -1.22 11.02
C GLY A 26 -1.10 -1.69 12.00
N ARG A 27 -1.17 -2.91 12.54
CA ARG A 27 -0.20 -3.40 13.55
C ARG A 27 1.25 -3.13 13.14
N THR A 28 1.67 -3.59 11.97
CA THR A 28 3.08 -3.41 11.53
C THR A 28 3.39 -1.95 11.21
N TRP A 29 2.45 -1.20 10.63
CA TRP A 29 2.64 0.24 10.42
C TRP A 29 2.87 1.00 11.73
N ARG A 30 2.09 0.70 12.78
CA ARG A 30 2.21 1.32 14.10
C ARG A 30 3.50 0.90 14.81
N ASP A 31 3.82 -0.39 14.80
CA ASP A 31 5.02 -0.93 15.44
C ASP A 31 6.32 -0.32 14.86
N LEU A 32 6.30 0.06 13.58
CA LEU A 32 7.45 0.58 12.85
C LEU A 32 7.37 2.10 12.55
N ASP A 33 6.41 2.82 13.14
CA ASP A 33 6.15 4.26 12.91
C ASP A 33 6.10 4.65 11.42
N VAL A 34 5.45 3.81 10.61
CA VAL A 34 5.34 4.02 9.16
C VAL A 34 4.34 5.13 8.86
N ALA A 35 4.75 6.03 7.97
CA ALA A 35 3.95 7.14 7.47
C ALA A 35 3.27 6.84 6.13
N HIS A 36 2.13 7.48 5.88
CA HIS A 36 1.35 7.38 4.66
C HIS A 36 2.19 7.64 3.42
N SER A 37 3.02 8.69 3.43
CA SER A 37 3.94 9.03 2.35
C SER A 37 4.89 7.90 1.98
N GLN A 38 5.37 7.13 2.95
CA GLN A 38 6.23 5.96 2.71
C GLN A 38 5.48 4.85 1.97
N VAL A 39 4.23 4.59 2.36
CA VAL A 39 3.39 3.55 1.72
C VAL A 39 2.98 3.98 0.31
N THR A 40 2.61 5.25 0.12
CA THR A 40 2.29 5.81 -1.20
C THR A 40 3.50 5.76 -2.14
N ALA A 41 4.70 6.10 -1.68
CA ALA A 41 5.91 6.04 -2.50
C ALA A 41 6.20 4.61 -3.02
N VAL A 42 6.00 3.59 -2.19
CA VAL A 42 6.22 2.18 -2.60
C VAL A 42 5.18 1.71 -3.62
N THR A 43 3.94 2.20 -3.50
CA THR A 43 2.80 1.76 -4.30
C THR A 43 2.59 2.58 -5.57
N GLN A 44 3.18 3.78 -5.69
CA GLN A 44 3.03 4.68 -6.85
C GLN A 44 3.25 3.99 -8.19
N THR A 45 4.28 3.14 -8.27
CA THR A 45 4.60 2.38 -9.50
C THR A 45 3.53 1.36 -9.93
N ILE A 46 2.51 1.11 -9.12
CA ILE A 46 1.33 0.28 -9.48
C ILE A 46 0.36 1.07 -10.36
N ALA A 47 0.35 2.40 -10.25
CA ALA A 47 -0.60 3.28 -10.95
C ALA A 47 -0.61 3.10 -12.47
N GLU A 48 0.55 2.78 -13.06
CA GLU A 48 0.66 2.56 -14.51
C GLU A 48 0.14 1.18 -14.96
N LEU A 49 0.32 0.14 -14.15
CA LEU A 49 0.00 -1.24 -14.53
C LEU A 49 -1.40 -1.68 -14.11
N ALA A 50 -1.86 -1.17 -12.97
CA ALA A 50 -3.18 -1.47 -12.41
C ALA A 50 -3.82 -0.21 -11.80
N PRO A 51 -4.23 0.77 -12.63
CA PRO A 51 -4.78 2.03 -12.14
C PRO A 51 -5.97 1.88 -11.16
N PRO A 52 -6.99 1.03 -11.44
CA PRO A 52 -8.11 0.85 -10.52
C PRO A 52 -7.70 0.27 -9.17
N LEU A 53 -6.68 -0.61 -9.17
CA LEU A 53 -6.14 -1.17 -7.93
C LEU A 53 -5.42 -0.11 -7.12
N TYR A 54 -4.61 0.72 -7.79
CA TYR A 54 -3.90 1.82 -7.14
C TYR A 54 -4.87 2.83 -6.51
N GLU A 55 -5.93 3.20 -7.22
CA GLU A 55 -6.98 4.09 -6.70
C GLU A 55 -7.66 3.49 -5.46
N TRP A 56 -8.05 2.22 -5.52
CA TRP A 56 -8.61 1.52 -4.36
C TRP A 56 -7.63 1.52 -3.18
N MET A 57 -6.33 1.28 -3.42
CA MET A 57 -5.30 1.31 -2.38
C MET A 57 -5.20 2.69 -1.73
N GLN A 58 -5.24 3.79 -2.50
CA GLN A 58 -5.20 5.13 -1.90
C GLN A 58 -6.39 5.38 -0.97
N GLY A 59 -7.60 4.99 -1.37
CA GLY A 59 -8.78 5.10 -0.49
C GLY A 59 -8.65 4.26 0.80
N GLN A 60 -8.03 3.07 0.73
CA GLN A 60 -7.74 2.28 1.93
C GLN A 60 -6.70 2.94 2.85
N LEU A 61 -5.67 3.57 2.27
CA LEU A 61 -4.64 4.26 3.04
C LEU A 61 -5.17 5.52 3.73
N GLU A 62 -6.01 6.30 3.04
CA GLU A 62 -6.72 7.44 3.62
C GLU A 62 -7.63 6.98 4.78
N MET A 63 -8.37 5.89 4.57
CA MET A 63 -9.18 5.28 5.63
C MET A 63 -8.29 4.86 6.80
N ALA A 64 -7.16 4.19 6.57
CA ALA A 64 -6.26 3.75 7.64
C ALA A 64 -5.67 4.93 8.42
N VAL A 65 -5.37 6.06 7.75
CA VAL A 65 -4.98 7.31 8.43
C VAL A 65 -6.12 7.84 9.29
N SER A 66 -7.35 7.86 8.77
CA SER A 66 -8.53 8.34 9.52
C SER A 66 -8.83 7.50 10.77
N GLN A 67 -8.50 6.20 10.74
CA GLN A 67 -8.65 5.28 11.88
C GLN A 67 -7.44 5.28 12.84
N GLY A 68 -6.39 6.05 12.55
CA GLY A 68 -5.17 6.07 13.37
C GLY A 68 -4.31 4.82 13.23
N TRP A 69 -4.55 4.00 12.21
CA TRP A 69 -3.77 2.79 11.92
C TRP A 69 -2.48 3.09 11.16
N LEU A 70 -2.46 4.21 10.43
CA LEU A 70 -1.33 4.68 9.64
C LEU A 70 -1.07 6.15 9.95
N LYS A 71 0.19 6.54 10.07
CA LYS A 71 0.54 7.93 10.37
C LYS A 71 0.31 8.82 9.14
N PRO A 72 -0.28 10.03 9.28
CA PRO A 72 -0.65 10.88 8.16
C PRO A 72 0.52 11.46 7.34
N GLY A 73 1.74 11.49 7.90
CA GLY A 73 2.92 12.11 7.29
C GLY A 73 3.50 11.38 6.09
#